data_AF-A0A957MAK6-F1
#
_entry.id   AF-A0A957MAK6-F1
#
_cell.length_a   1.000
_cell.length_b   1.000
_cell.length_c   1.000
_cell.angle_alpha   90.00
_cell.angle_beta   90.00
_cell.angle_gamma   90.00
#
_symmetry.space_group_name_H-M   'P 1'
#
loop_
_entity.id
_entity.type
_entity.pdbx_description
1 polymer ?
#
loop_
_entity_poly.entity_id
_entity_poly.type
_entity_poly.pdbx_seq_one_letter_code
_entity_poly.pdbx_strand_id
1 'polypeptide(L)'
;MQFAEQFATPVDGQLGTPFAKRNDFKELFYLRWGKIRFDVRWGSELNIKVLLKVYRSDGIVEHFMVDTEPRNATWKSHRRSTRDFYVHPFPANCGRVTCVKFAYIVHLDERSIPSQHEYIFFDGHHFDGDQYQRRAISSEHATPNGWRTHEVDAATLQRDVQWIDGDFGSLHAIPKFTKGLPGHPYHPKRYIHDQIDETIRHKQRVPDQLVTIKVCVDCIDDTDFVNHLLHAAANGVWVQVQVDWRKMTLTHSDNYLRLKRSGVELLGVFCTPKHPLIEVAPDMHNKFIVFRGSDAILGSFNITFDRWGANWESGMTFSSQGMARLLDNIFQSIRGGV
;
A
#
# COMPACT_ATOMS: atom_id res chain seq x y z
N MET A 1 -4.14 -12.69 -23.41
CA MET A 1 -4.18 -11.90 -22.16
C MET A 1 -4.40 -10.44 -22.56
N GLN A 2 -5.31 -9.75 -21.89
CA GLN A 2 -5.57 -8.34 -22.14
C GLN A 2 -4.61 -7.48 -21.30
N PHE A 3 -4.13 -6.37 -21.86
CA PHE A 3 -3.20 -5.46 -21.19
C PHE A 3 -3.74 -4.04 -21.17
N ALA A 4 -3.34 -3.28 -20.15
CA ALA A 4 -3.81 -1.91 -19.92
C ALA A 4 -3.54 -0.97 -21.11
N GLU A 5 -2.46 -1.24 -21.86
CA GLU A 5 -2.02 -0.47 -23.04
C GLU A 5 -3.08 -0.41 -24.15
N GLN A 6 -4.02 -1.36 -24.18
CA GLN A 6 -5.15 -1.34 -25.12
C GLN A 6 -6.13 -0.19 -24.83
N PHE A 7 -6.17 0.29 -23.59
CA PHE A 7 -7.12 1.29 -23.12
C PHE A 7 -6.48 2.62 -22.76
N ALA A 8 -5.26 2.60 -22.23
CA ALA A 8 -4.58 3.80 -21.78
C ALA A 8 -3.11 3.74 -22.15
N THR A 9 -2.51 4.88 -22.49
CA THR A 9 -1.08 4.98 -22.80
C THR A 9 -0.45 6.11 -21.99
N PRO A 10 0.64 5.86 -21.24
CA PRO A 10 1.38 6.95 -20.61
C PRO A 10 2.01 7.84 -21.68
N VAL A 11 1.87 9.16 -21.54
CA VAL A 11 2.33 10.12 -22.56
C VAL A 11 3.51 10.96 -22.11
N ASP A 12 3.50 11.45 -20.87
CA ASP A 12 4.62 12.20 -20.31
C ASP A 12 4.66 12.18 -18.79
N GLY A 13 5.88 12.33 -18.28
CA GLY A 13 6.21 12.50 -16.88
C GLY A 13 6.73 13.90 -16.60
N GLN A 14 6.42 14.43 -15.43
CA GLN A 14 6.91 15.71 -14.92
C GLN A 14 7.60 15.48 -13.58
N LEU A 15 8.80 16.03 -13.42
CA LEU A 15 9.57 16.00 -12.19
C LEU A 15 9.80 17.45 -11.72
N GLY A 16 9.21 17.79 -10.58
CA GLY A 16 9.26 19.11 -9.97
C GLY A 16 10.63 19.51 -9.45
N THR A 17 10.83 20.80 -9.17
CA THR A 17 12.02 21.29 -8.45
C THR A 17 12.09 20.68 -7.03
N PRO A 18 13.29 20.52 -6.46
CA PRO A 18 13.44 20.01 -5.11
C PRO A 18 12.88 21.01 -4.10
N PHE A 19 12.28 20.49 -3.05
CA PHE A 19 11.79 21.28 -1.92
C PHE A 19 12.03 20.52 -0.61
N ALA A 20 12.19 21.28 0.47
CA ALA A 20 12.38 20.72 1.79
C ALA A 20 11.03 20.55 2.51
N LYS A 21 10.88 19.47 3.26
CA LYS A 21 9.72 19.21 4.12
C LYS A 21 10.21 18.76 5.49
N ARG A 22 9.59 19.27 6.55
CA ARG A 22 9.80 18.78 7.91
C ARG A 22 8.67 17.87 8.35
N ASN A 23 8.98 16.82 9.09
CA ASN A 23 7.97 16.03 9.80
C ASN A 23 7.69 16.63 11.20
N ASP A 24 6.83 15.96 11.97
CA ASP A 24 6.43 16.40 13.31
C ASP A 24 7.60 16.39 14.31
N PHE A 25 8.64 15.59 14.06
CA PHE A 25 9.90 15.55 14.81
C PHE A 25 10.90 16.64 14.39
N LYS A 26 10.49 17.54 13.47
CA LYS A 26 11.32 18.59 12.87
C LYS A 26 12.48 18.07 12.02
N GLU A 27 12.52 16.79 11.70
CA GLU A 27 13.51 16.18 10.81
C GLU A 27 13.30 16.71 9.39
N LEU A 28 14.39 16.95 8.66
CA LEU A 28 14.37 17.60 7.34
C LEU A 28 14.53 16.57 6.22
N PHE A 29 13.58 16.57 5.29
CA PHE A 29 13.58 15.72 4.10
C PHE A 29 13.61 16.57 2.84
N TYR A 30 14.32 16.11 1.81
CA TYR A 30 14.38 16.76 0.51
C TYR A 30 13.63 15.93 -0.51
N LEU A 31 12.54 16.48 -1.03
CA LEU A 31 11.60 15.78 -1.89
C LEU A 31 11.54 16.43 -3.27
N ARG A 32 11.22 15.61 -4.27
CA ARG A 32 10.79 16.07 -5.58
C ARG A 32 9.40 15.53 -5.84
N TRP A 33 8.48 16.39 -6.26
CA TRP A 33 7.16 15.95 -6.68
C TRP A 33 7.21 15.40 -8.10
N GLY A 34 6.35 14.43 -8.40
CA GLY A 34 6.22 13.82 -9.71
C GLY A 34 4.77 13.73 -10.16
N LYS A 35 4.57 13.71 -11.48
CA LYS A 35 3.25 13.53 -12.09
C LYS A 35 3.38 12.76 -13.41
N ILE A 36 2.49 11.80 -13.64
CA ILE A 36 2.43 11.03 -14.89
C ILE A 36 1.07 11.26 -15.55
N ARG A 37 1.06 11.46 -16.87
CA ARG A 37 -0.15 11.66 -17.66
C ARG A 37 -0.40 10.49 -18.60
N PHE A 38 -1.68 10.21 -18.83
CA PHE A 38 -2.18 9.15 -19.68
C PHE A 38 -3.21 9.71 -20.65
N ASP A 39 -3.13 9.28 -21.91
CA ASP A 39 -4.26 9.37 -22.83
C ASP A 39 -5.09 8.09 -22.70
N VAL A 40 -6.41 8.24 -22.55
CA VAL A 40 -7.35 7.13 -22.35
C VAL A 40 -8.32 7.05 -23.54
N ARG A 41 -8.43 5.85 -24.10
CA ARG A 41 -9.25 5.51 -25.28
C ARG A 41 -10.56 4.81 -24.87
N TRP A 42 -11.17 5.32 -23.81
CA TRP A 42 -12.41 4.80 -23.23
C TRP A 42 -13.20 5.93 -22.54
N GLY A 43 -14.44 5.62 -22.14
CA GLY A 43 -15.30 6.53 -21.37
C GLY A 43 -14.71 6.91 -20.01
N SER A 44 -15.34 7.91 -19.37
CA SER A 44 -14.88 8.49 -18.09
C SER A 44 -14.92 7.54 -16.89
N GLU A 45 -15.65 6.44 -17.00
CA GLU A 45 -15.74 5.36 -16.01
C GLU A 45 -14.41 4.61 -15.83
N LEU A 46 -13.54 4.62 -16.84
CA LEU A 46 -12.25 3.96 -16.76
C LEU A 46 -11.34 4.68 -15.76
N ASN A 47 -10.89 3.94 -14.74
CA ASN A 47 -9.96 4.43 -13.73
C ASN A 47 -8.56 3.83 -13.94
N ILE A 48 -7.53 4.58 -13.52
CA ILE A 48 -6.15 4.12 -13.56
C ILE A 48 -5.54 4.28 -12.17
N LYS A 49 -4.85 3.24 -11.70
CA LYS A 49 -3.94 3.33 -10.55
C LYS A 49 -2.51 3.07 -11.02
N VAL A 50 -1.56 3.74 -10.40
CA VAL A 50 -0.14 3.68 -10.77
C VAL A 50 0.67 3.08 -9.62
N LEU A 51 1.41 2.02 -9.92
CA LEU A 51 2.44 1.46 -9.05
C LEU A 51 3.78 2.10 -9.40
N LEU A 52 4.34 2.91 -8.52
CA LEU A 52 5.70 3.43 -8.64
C LEU A 52 6.70 2.47 -8.01
N LYS A 53 7.88 2.35 -8.63
CA LYS A 53 9.03 1.60 -8.13
C LYS A 53 10.25 2.51 -8.12
N VAL A 54 10.78 2.79 -6.93
CA VAL A 54 11.97 3.64 -6.73
C VAL A 54 13.14 2.72 -6.43
N TYR A 55 14.03 2.55 -7.42
CA TYR A 55 15.24 1.74 -7.30
C TYR A 55 16.36 2.58 -6.69
N ARG A 56 17.08 1.98 -5.75
CA ARG A 56 18.17 2.63 -5.01
C ARG A 56 19.51 1.94 -5.21
N SER A 57 20.59 2.69 -5.00
CA SER A 57 21.97 2.22 -5.20
C SER A 57 22.41 1.12 -4.23
N ASP A 58 21.70 0.93 -3.12
CA ASP A 58 21.93 -0.13 -2.14
C ASP A 58 21.03 -1.36 -2.35
N GLY A 59 20.38 -1.46 -3.51
CA GLY A 59 19.54 -2.60 -3.89
C GLY A 59 18.10 -2.55 -3.38
N ILE A 60 17.74 -1.55 -2.56
CA ILE A 60 16.36 -1.34 -2.12
C ILE A 60 15.47 -0.92 -3.29
N VAL A 61 14.27 -1.48 -3.35
CA VAL A 61 13.20 -1.04 -4.25
C VAL A 61 11.97 -0.66 -3.42
N GLU A 62 11.65 0.63 -3.37
CA GLU A 62 10.44 1.11 -2.68
C GLU A 62 9.25 1.07 -3.64
N HIS A 63 8.11 0.61 -3.15
CA HIS A 63 6.88 0.51 -3.91
C HIS A 63 5.85 1.53 -3.41
N PHE A 64 5.15 2.20 -4.33
CA PHE A 64 4.08 3.11 -3.97
C PHE A 64 2.86 2.98 -4.86
N MET A 65 1.67 3.16 -4.28
CA MET A 65 0.43 3.25 -5.04
C MET A 65 -0.02 4.71 -5.15
N VAL A 66 -0.37 5.13 -6.37
CA VAL A 66 -0.80 6.50 -6.67
C VAL A 66 -2.11 6.48 -7.46
N ASP A 67 -3.11 7.20 -6.96
CA ASP A 67 -4.36 7.42 -7.67
C ASP A 67 -4.20 8.41 -8.83
N THR A 68 -5.10 8.31 -9.80
CA THR A 68 -5.21 9.27 -10.91
C THR A 68 -6.54 10.02 -10.87
N GLU A 69 -6.55 11.21 -11.43
CA GLU A 69 -7.74 12.04 -11.61
C GLU A 69 -8.04 12.23 -13.10
N PRO A 70 -9.32 12.17 -13.52
CA PRO A 70 -9.71 12.45 -14.88
C PRO A 70 -9.54 13.94 -15.21
N ARG A 71 -9.22 14.23 -16.46
CA ARG A 71 -9.10 15.57 -17.04
C ARG A 71 -9.67 15.57 -18.45
N ASN A 72 -10.26 16.69 -18.85
CA ASN A 72 -10.74 16.93 -20.21
C ASN A 72 -11.60 15.78 -20.75
N ALA A 73 -12.60 15.35 -19.99
CA ALA A 73 -13.43 14.22 -20.36
C ALA A 73 -14.34 14.54 -21.56
N THR A 74 -14.34 13.65 -22.55
CA THR A 74 -15.29 13.64 -23.67
C THR A 74 -15.90 12.23 -23.80
N TRP A 75 -16.93 12.07 -24.64
CA TRP A 75 -17.72 10.84 -24.78
C TRP A 75 -16.91 9.52 -24.94
N LYS A 76 -15.75 9.55 -25.59
CA LYS A 76 -14.92 8.34 -25.86
C LYS A 76 -13.42 8.52 -25.64
N SER A 77 -13.02 9.65 -25.08
CA SER A 77 -11.63 9.89 -24.72
C SER A 77 -11.56 10.87 -23.57
N HIS A 78 -10.60 10.62 -22.70
CA HIS A 78 -10.24 11.57 -21.66
C HIS A 78 -8.76 11.42 -21.35
N ARG A 79 -8.24 12.35 -20.55
CA ARG A 79 -6.90 12.21 -19.99
C ARG A 79 -7.01 11.81 -18.55
N ARG A 80 -6.06 11.03 -18.06
CA ARG A 80 -5.85 10.87 -16.63
C ARG A 80 -4.49 11.37 -16.26
N SER A 81 -4.36 11.87 -15.04
CA SER A 81 -3.08 12.27 -14.50
C SER A 81 -2.99 11.73 -13.09
N THR A 82 -1.83 11.20 -12.71
CA THR A 82 -1.60 10.90 -11.31
C THR A 82 -1.85 12.16 -10.49
N ARG A 83 -2.32 11.96 -9.26
CA ARG A 83 -2.09 12.97 -8.24
C ARG A 83 -0.59 13.15 -8.04
N ASP A 84 -0.21 14.23 -7.39
CA ASP A 84 1.20 14.51 -7.15
C ASP A 84 1.75 13.48 -6.16
N PHE A 85 2.81 12.79 -6.56
CA PHE A 85 3.55 11.86 -5.71
C PHE A 85 4.92 12.45 -5.39
N TYR A 86 5.62 11.89 -4.40
CA TYR A 86 6.86 12.47 -3.90
C TYR A 86 7.96 11.42 -3.82
N VAL A 87 9.15 11.75 -4.30
CA VAL A 87 10.33 10.90 -4.22
C VAL A 87 11.37 11.61 -3.37
N HIS A 88 11.95 10.91 -2.39
CA HIS A 88 13.13 11.38 -1.68
C HIS A 88 14.39 10.85 -2.40
N PRO A 89 15.18 11.73 -3.06
CA PRO A 89 16.28 11.26 -3.91
C PRO A 89 17.46 10.64 -3.15
N PHE A 90 17.78 11.19 -1.97
CA PHE A 90 18.93 10.81 -1.14
C PHE A 90 18.55 10.79 0.35
N PRO A 91 17.66 9.88 0.80
CA PRO A 91 17.36 9.74 2.22
C PRO A 91 18.63 9.32 2.98
N ALA A 92 18.78 9.77 4.23
CA ALA A 92 19.98 9.50 5.02
C ALA A 92 20.26 8.00 5.22
N ASN A 93 19.20 7.18 5.27
CA ASN A 93 19.28 5.77 5.67
C ASN A 93 19.14 4.80 4.48
N CYS A 94 19.02 5.27 3.24
CA CYS A 94 18.95 4.42 2.05
C CYS A 94 19.85 4.96 0.93
N GLY A 95 20.17 4.09 -0.04
CA GLY A 95 20.91 4.49 -1.24
C GLY A 95 20.21 5.60 -2.04
N ARG A 96 21.00 6.30 -2.87
CA ARG A 96 20.48 7.29 -3.80
C ARG A 96 19.57 6.62 -4.84
N VAL A 97 18.61 7.37 -5.36
CA VAL A 97 17.76 6.91 -6.48
C VAL A 97 18.62 6.65 -7.72
N THR A 98 18.51 5.46 -8.28
CA THR A 98 19.19 5.06 -9.53
C THR A 98 18.23 5.07 -10.71
N CYS A 99 16.95 4.76 -10.47
CA CYS A 99 15.89 4.81 -11.47
C CYS A 99 14.53 4.85 -10.76
N VAL A 100 13.57 5.58 -11.33
CA VAL A 100 12.16 5.44 -10.97
C VAL A 100 11.42 4.87 -12.16
N LYS A 101 10.79 3.71 -11.95
CA LYS A 101 9.89 3.08 -12.92
C LYS A 101 8.46 3.13 -12.41
N PHE A 102 7.52 2.85 -13.30
CA PHE A 102 6.13 2.65 -12.92
C PHE A 102 5.45 1.61 -13.80
N ALA A 103 4.50 0.91 -13.19
CA ALA A 103 3.46 0.17 -13.88
C ALA A 103 2.11 0.82 -13.58
N TYR A 104 1.09 0.50 -14.35
CA TYR A 104 -0.28 0.96 -14.09
C TYR A 104 -1.29 -0.16 -14.27
N ILE A 105 -2.47 0.05 -13.68
CA ILE A 105 -3.60 -0.88 -13.70
C ILE A 105 -4.81 -0.09 -14.18
N VAL A 106 -5.47 -0.59 -15.21
CA VAL A 106 -6.75 -0.09 -15.71
C VAL A 106 -7.86 -0.81 -14.96
N HIS A 107 -8.84 -0.05 -14.49
CA HIS A 107 -10.08 -0.55 -13.90
C HIS A 107 -11.22 -0.32 -14.87
N LEU A 108 -11.85 -1.41 -15.29
CA LEU A 108 -12.97 -1.41 -16.22
C LEU A 108 -13.86 -2.62 -15.95
N ASP A 109 -15.17 -2.41 -15.86
CA ASP A 109 -16.17 -3.47 -15.67
C ASP A 109 -15.83 -4.44 -14.52
N GLU A 110 -15.50 -3.88 -13.35
CA GLU A 110 -15.12 -4.63 -12.14
C GLU A 110 -13.87 -5.52 -12.34
N ARG A 111 -13.00 -5.16 -13.30
CA ARG A 111 -11.74 -5.86 -13.56
C ARG A 111 -10.54 -4.94 -13.54
N SER A 112 -9.43 -5.50 -13.10
CA SER A 112 -8.11 -4.91 -12.99
C SER A 112 -7.21 -5.50 -14.06
N ILE A 113 -6.89 -4.66 -15.03
CA ILE A 113 -6.11 -5.04 -16.21
C ILE A 113 -4.73 -4.41 -16.03
N PRO A 114 -3.68 -5.20 -15.72
CA PRO A 114 -2.35 -4.66 -15.52
C PRO A 114 -1.74 -4.25 -16.86
N SER A 115 -0.89 -3.22 -16.82
CA SER A 115 0.05 -2.90 -17.88
C SER A 115 0.96 -4.08 -18.18
N GLN A 116 1.31 -4.23 -19.45
CA GLN A 116 2.28 -5.21 -19.90
C GLN A 116 3.68 -4.89 -19.40
N HIS A 117 4.01 -3.61 -19.28
CA HIS A 117 5.35 -3.13 -19.01
C HIS A 117 5.47 -2.22 -17.78
N GLU A 118 6.68 -2.22 -17.22
CA GLU A 118 7.19 -1.18 -16.33
C GLU A 118 7.94 -0.16 -17.17
N TYR A 119 7.45 1.06 -17.15
CA TYR A 119 7.97 2.21 -17.90
C TYR A 119 8.94 3.00 -17.05
N ILE A 120 9.96 3.60 -17.69
CA ILE A 120 10.87 4.50 -17.00
C ILE A 120 10.18 5.86 -16.84
N PHE A 121 10.07 6.34 -15.60
CA PHE A 121 9.65 7.71 -15.31
C PHE A 121 10.84 8.66 -15.48
N PHE A 122 11.90 8.48 -14.67
CA PHE A 122 13.16 9.21 -14.76
C PHE A 122 14.32 8.36 -14.21
N ASP A 123 15.50 8.53 -14.79
CA ASP A 123 16.76 7.92 -14.33
C ASP A 123 17.43 8.73 -13.21
N GLY A 124 18.33 8.10 -12.44
CA GLY A 124 18.92 8.68 -11.21
C GLY A 124 19.51 10.07 -11.38
N HIS A 125 20.29 10.31 -12.44
CA HIS A 125 20.93 11.61 -12.69
C HIS A 125 19.93 12.77 -12.82
N HIS A 126 18.69 12.50 -13.24
CA HIS A 126 17.65 13.52 -13.31
C HIS A 126 17.26 14.03 -11.93
N PHE A 127 17.37 13.18 -10.89
CA PHE A 127 17.04 13.53 -9.51
C PHE A 127 18.14 14.31 -8.78
N ASP A 128 19.38 14.30 -9.29
CA ASP A 128 20.50 15.09 -8.75
C ASP A 128 20.41 16.58 -9.13
N GLY A 129 19.70 16.91 -10.21
CA GLY A 129 19.47 18.30 -10.65
C GLY A 129 18.37 19.02 -9.85
N ASP A 130 18.40 20.35 -9.88
CA ASP A 130 17.44 21.23 -9.20
C ASP A 130 16.33 21.77 -10.11
N GLN A 131 16.42 21.53 -11.42
CA GLN A 131 15.49 22.08 -12.40
C GLN A 131 14.22 21.22 -12.55
N TYR A 132 13.11 21.90 -12.89
CA TYR A 132 11.91 21.24 -13.39
C TYR A 132 12.22 20.50 -14.69
N GLN A 133 11.72 19.27 -14.81
CA GLN A 133 11.95 18.44 -15.99
C GLN A 133 10.63 17.83 -16.47
N ARG A 134 10.56 17.65 -17.79
CA ARG A 134 9.44 16.97 -18.45
C ARG A 134 10.01 16.02 -19.49
N ARG A 135 9.48 14.80 -19.51
CA ARG A 135 9.93 13.71 -20.39
C ARG A 135 8.73 13.05 -21.05
N ALA A 136 8.81 12.83 -22.36
CA ALA A 136 7.87 11.95 -23.05
C ALA A 136 8.12 10.51 -22.59
N ILE A 137 7.04 9.78 -22.25
CA ILE A 137 7.15 8.38 -21.83
C ILE A 137 6.96 7.50 -23.06
N SER A 138 7.89 6.58 -23.28
CA SER A 138 7.85 5.58 -24.35
C SER A 138 8.08 4.18 -23.76
N SER A 139 7.86 3.15 -24.57
CA SER A 139 8.19 1.76 -24.23
C SER A 139 9.68 1.44 -24.39
N GLU A 140 10.51 2.42 -24.73
CA GLU A 140 11.96 2.24 -24.86
C GLU A 140 12.56 1.91 -23.49
N HIS A 141 13.33 0.81 -23.42
CA HIS A 141 13.88 0.24 -22.18
C HIS A 141 12.83 -0.19 -21.13
N ALA A 142 11.56 -0.27 -21.50
CA ALA A 142 10.53 -0.78 -20.61
C ALA A 142 10.76 -2.27 -20.32
N THR A 143 10.54 -2.68 -19.07
CA THR A 143 10.73 -4.07 -18.62
C THR A 143 9.38 -4.76 -18.44
N PRO A 144 9.28 -6.10 -18.45
CA PRO A 144 8.02 -6.78 -18.17
C PRO A 144 7.45 -6.43 -16.79
N ASN A 145 6.14 -6.20 -16.69
CA ASN A 145 5.48 -5.96 -15.42
C ASN A 145 4.99 -7.28 -14.77
N GLY A 146 5.52 -7.57 -13.59
CA GLY A 146 5.13 -8.72 -12.77
C GLY A 146 3.99 -8.47 -11.77
N TRP A 147 3.53 -7.23 -11.59
CA TRP A 147 2.51 -6.90 -10.60
C TRP A 147 1.12 -7.40 -11.03
N ARG A 148 0.46 -8.15 -10.15
CA ARG A 148 -0.89 -8.70 -10.38
C ARG A 148 -1.77 -8.40 -9.19
N THR A 149 -3.01 -8.04 -9.43
CA THR A 149 -4.05 -7.91 -8.42
C THR A 149 -4.90 -9.18 -8.38
N HIS A 150 -5.60 -9.38 -7.28
CA HIS A 150 -6.52 -10.50 -7.11
C HIS A 150 -7.89 -9.93 -6.77
N GLU A 151 -8.90 -10.40 -7.48
CA GLU A 151 -10.28 -9.98 -7.32
C GLU A 151 -11.08 -11.12 -6.70
N VAL A 152 -12.01 -10.75 -5.84
CA VAL A 152 -13.01 -11.67 -5.31
C VAL A 152 -14.30 -11.43 -6.08
N ASP A 153 -15.00 -12.51 -6.40
CA ASP A 153 -16.34 -12.44 -6.99
C ASP A 153 -17.28 -11.59 -6.11
N ALA A 154 -17.86 -10.53 -6.71
CA ALA A 154 -18.74 -9.60 -6.01
C ALA A 154 -19.95 -10.30 -5.38
N ALA A 155 -20.48 -11.36 -5.99
CA ALA A 155 -21.58 -12.13 -5.42
C ALA A 155 -21.16 -12.88 -4.14
N THR A 156 -19.89 -13.30 -4.04
CA THR A 156 -19.33 -13.89 -2.83
C THR A 156 -19.23 -12.86 -1.71
N LEU A 157 -18.72 -11.67 -1.99
CA LEU A 157 -18.66 -10.58 -1.01
C LEU A 157 -20.06 -10.19 -0.53
N GLN A 158 -21.03 -10.10 -1.44
CA GLN A 158 -22.42 -9.80 -1.10
C GLN A 158 -23.06 -10.86 -0.20
N ARG A 159 -22.75 -12.15 -0.44
CA ARG A 159 -23.19 -13.24 0.44
C ARG A 159 -22.57 -13.14 1.83
N ASP A 160 -21.28 -12.79 1.94
CA ASP A 160 -20.63 -12.59 3.25
C ASP A 160 -21.32 -11.47 4.04
N VAL A 161 -21.64 -10.35 3.38
CA VAL A 161 -22.38 -9.23 4.01
C VAL A 161 -23.76 -9.68 4.48
N GLN A 162 -24.53 -10.37 3.62
CA GLN A 162 -25.87 -10.86 3.97
C GLN A 162 -25.83 -11.88 5.12
N TRP A 163 -24.82 -12.74 5.15
CA TRP A 163 -24.63 -13.69 6.25
C TRP A 163 -24.33 -12.99 7.57
N ILE A 164 -23.41 -12.01 7.57
CA ILE A 164 -23.06 -11.25 8.78
C ILE A 164 -24.26 -10.46 9.31
N ASP A 165 -25.06 -9.86 8.43
CA ASP A 165 -26.26 -9.12 8.80
C ASP A 165 -27.32 -10.02 9.46
N GLY A 166 -27.46 -11.26 8.98
CA GLY A 166 -28.38 -12.25 9.55
C GLY A 166 -27.85 -13.01 10.77
N ASP A 167 -26.52 -13.09 10.95
CA ASP A 167 -25.86 -13.86 12.01
C ASP A 167 -24.58 -13.15 12.51
N PHE A 168 -24.76 -12.09 13.30
CA PHE A 168 -23.65 -11.38 13.94
C PHE A 168 -22.79 -12.28 14.85
N GLY A 169 -23.36 -13.36 15.40
CA GLY A 169 -22.63 -14.31 16.25
C GLY A 169 -21.49 -15.02 15.52
N SER A 170 -21.65 -15.23 14.20
CA SER A 170 -20.65 -15.83 13.32
C SER A 170 -19.34 -15.04 13.20
N LEU A 171 -19.32 -13.78 13.63
CA LEU A 171 -18.10 -12.96 13.63
C LEU A 171 -17.09 -13.41 14.69
N HIS A 172 -17.56 -14.07 15.76
CA HIS A 172 -16.77 -14.37 16.95
C HIS A 172 -15.98 -13.14 17.45
N ALA A 173 -16.68 -12.00 17.47
CA ALA A 173 -16.09 -10.70 17.73
C ALA A 173 -15.61 -10.57 19.19
N ILE A 174 -14.36 -10.13 19.40
CA ILE A 174 -13.83 -9.84 20.73
C ILE A 174 -13.26 -8.41 20.75
N PRO A 175 -13.73 -7.54 21.65
CA PRO A 175 -13.22 -6.18 21.74
C PRO A 175 -11.76 -6.14 22.21
N LYS A 176 -11.01 -5.15 21.74
CA LYS A 176 -9.63 -4.88 22.14
C LYS A 176 -9.46 -3.43 22.59
N PHE A 177 -8.59 -3.22 23.58
CA PHE A 177 -8.30 -1.91 24.16
C PHE A 177 -6.79 -1.74 24.30
N THR A 178 -6.25 -0.63 23.79
CA THR A 178 -4.81 -0.32 23.83
C THR A 178 -4.33 0.08 25.22
N LYS A 179 -5.23 0.56 26.09
CA LYS A 179 -4.92 0.87 27.48
C LYS A 179 -4.95 -0.39 28.34
N GLY A 180 -3.88 -0.61 29.10
CA GLY A 180 -3.80 -1.69 30.09
C GLY A 180 -2.49 -2.46 29.99
N LEU A 181 -2.46 -3.64 30.59
CA LEU A 181 -1.31 -4.53 30.54
C LEU A 181 -1.19 -5.18 29.15
N PRO A 182 -0.05 -5.07 28.44
CA PRO A 182 0.09 -5.63 27.10
C PRO A 182 -0.17 -7.13 26.96
N GLY A 183 0.03 -7.89 28.05
CA GLY A 183 -0.24 -9.32 28.13
C GLY A 183 -1.70 -9.71 28.42
N HIS A 184 -2.59 -8.75 28.65
CA HIS A 184 -4.01 -9.01 28.91
C HIS A 184 -4.72 -9.52 27.64
N PRO A 185 -5.68 -10.47 27.71
CA PRO A 185 -6.38 -11.01 26.53
C PRO A 185 -7.11 -9.96 25.67
N TYR A 186 -7.58 -8.87 26.29
CA TYR A 186 -8.21 -7.75 25.59
C TYR A 186 -7.22 -6.69 25.08
N HIS A 187 -5.93 -6.83 25.35
CA HIS A 187 -4.94 -5.96 24.74
C HIS A 187 -4.56 -6.47 23.33
N PRO A 188 -4.51 -5.61 22.30
CA PRO A 188 -4.32 -6.07 20.93
C PRO A 188 -2.92 -6.66 20.66
N LYS A 189 -1.86 -6.16 21.34
CA LYS A 189 -0.47 -6.64 21.13
C LYS A 189 -0.37 -8.15 21.25
N ARG A 190 -0.83 -8.72 22.36
CA ARG A 190 -0.78 -10.17 22.59
C ARG A 190 -1.51 -10.95 21.49
N TYR A 191 -2.74 -10.58 21.17
CA TYR A 191 -3.50 -11.24 20.10
C TYR A 191 -2.75 -11.23 18.77
N ILE A 192 -2.18 -10.08 18.38
CA ILE A 192 -1.43 -9.93 17.13
C ILE A 192 -0.23 -10.89 17.10
N HIS A 193 0.56 -10.93 18.17
CA HIS A 193 1.71 -11.86 18.23
C HIS A 193 1.26 -13.33 18.24
N ASP A 194 0.24 -13.69 19.02
CA ASP A 194 -0.30 -15.06 19.06
C ASP A 194 -0.81 -15.51 17.67
N GLN A 195 -1.42 -14.60 16.89
CA GLN A 195 -1.88 -14.90 15.53
C GLN A 195 -0.72 -15.05 14.53
N ILE A 196 0.38 -14.30 14.69
CA ILE A 196 1.57 -14.50 13.85
C ILE A 196 2.17 -15.88 14.14
N ASP A 197 2.33 -16.26 15.41
CA ASP A 197 2.85 -17.57 15.82
C ASP A 197 1.98 -18.71 15.28
N GLU A 198 0.66 -18.58 15.38
CA GLU A 198 -0.28 -19.57 14.86
C GLU A 198 -0.31 -19.59 13.32
N THR A 199 -0.04 -18.47 12.66
CA THR A 199 0.16 -18.42 11.21
C THR A 199 1.41 -19.16 10.77
N ILE A 200 2.52 -19.00 11.49
CA ILE A 200 3.77 -19.74 11.25
C ILE A 200 3.55 -21.23 11.45
N ARG A 201 2.96 -21.64 12.57
CA ARG A 201 2.63 -23.05 12.85
C ARG A 201 1.72 -23.65 11.78
N HIS A 202 0.73 -22.89 11.30
CA HIS A 202 -0.12 -23.32 10.19
C HIS A 202 0.70 -23.53 8.91
N LYS A 203 1.57 -22.59 8.52
CA LYS A 203 2.43 -22.74 7.34
C LYS A 203 3.34 -23.97 7.44
N GLN A 204 3.86 -24.29 8.62
CA GLN A 204 4.66 -25.50 8.84
C GLN A 204 3.84 -26.79 8.64
N ARG A 205 2.54 -26.79 8.99
CA ARG A 205 1.63 -27.93 8.76
C ARG A 205 1.21 -28.08 7.29
N VAL A 206 1.16 -26.98 6.53
CA VAL A 206 0.77 -26.96 5.11
C VAL A 206 1.85 -26.26 4.25
N PRO A 207 3.05 -26.86 4.10
CA PRO A 207 4.20 -26.21 3.49
C PRO A 207 3.98 -25.79 2.04
N ASP A 208 3.12 -26.50 1.29
CA ASP A 208 2.87 -26.21 -0.13
C ASP A 208 1.76 -25.17 -0.35
N GLN A 209 1.01 -24.81 0.69
CA GLN A 209 -0.08 -23.83 0.56
C GLN A 209 0.44 -22.40 0.77
N LEU A 210 -0.13 -21.46 0.03
CA LEU A 210 0.09 -20.03 0.29
C LEU A 210 -0.61 -19.65 1.60
N VAL A 211 0.17 -19.16 2.57
CA VAL A 211 -0.33 -18.67 3.85
C VAL A 211 0.11 -17.22 3.99
N THR A 212 -0.81 -16.31 4.25
CA THR A 212 -0.54 -14.86 4.20
C THR A 212 -0.74 -14.18 5.55
N ILE A 213 0.04 -13.12 5.78
CA ILE A 213 -0.27 -12.06 6.74
C ILE A 213 -0.36 -10.75 5.95
N LYS A 214 -1.50 -10.08 6.00
CA LYS A 214 -1.76 -8.84 5.26
C LYS A 214 -2.02 -7.71 6.26
N VAL A 215 -1.13 -6.73 6.29
CA VAL A 215 -1.15 -5.59 7.23
C VAL A 215 -1.53 -4.32 6.46
N CYS A 216 -2.62 -3.66 6.83
CA CYS A 216 -3.02 -2.37 6.26
C CYS A 216 -3.24 -1.38 7.40
N VAL A 217 -2.21 -0.64 7.75
CA VAL A 217 -2.23 0.31 8.87
C VAL A 217 -1.51 1.60 8.51
N ASP A 218 -1.93 2.76 9.02
CA ASP A 218 -1.23 4.04 8.75
C ASP A 218 0.28 3.96 9.07
N CYS A 219 0.64 3.42 10.25
CA CYS A 219 2.03 3.31 10.70
C CYS A 219 2.34 1.97 11.40
N ILE A 220 3.50 1.38 11.10
CA ILE A 220 4.05 0.16 11.75
C ILE A 220 5.45 0.35 12.35
N ASP A 221 5.64 1.41 13.11
CA ASP A 221 6.93 1.69 13.75
C ASP A 221 7.02 1.06 15.15
N ASP A 222 6.99 -0.28 15.19
CA ASP A 222 7.14 -1.08 16.40
C ASP A 222 8.14 -2.21 16.17
N THR A 223 9.18 -2.26 16.99
CA THR A 223 10.32 -3.19 16.80
C THR A 223 9.92 -4.64 16.99
N ASP A 224 9.10 -4.95 18.01
CA ASP A 224 8.67 -6.32 18.28
C ASP A 224 7.78 -6.85 17.15
N PHE A 225 6.83 -6.02 16.70
CA PHE A 225 5.95 -6.38 15.60
C PHE A 225 6.72 -6.61 14.30
N VAL A 226 7.64 -5.70 13.94
CA VAL A 226 8.46 -5.84 12.72
C VAL A 226 9.38 -7.06 12.82
N ASN A 227 10.00 -7.31 13.98
CA ASN A 227 10.76 -8.55 14.20
C ASN A 227 9.91 -9.78 13.92
N HIS A 228 8.67 -9.80 14.41
CA HIS A 228 7.80 -10.95 14.27
C HIS A 228 7.32 -11.17 12.84
N LEU A 229 6.99 -10.11 12.10
CA LEU A 229 6.66 -10.19 10.68
C LEU A 229 7.84 -10.71 9.84
N LEU A 230 9.05 -10.22 10.11
CA LEU A 230 10.26 -10.69 9.42
C LEU A 230 10.55 -12.16 9.75
N HIS A 231 10.32 -12.58 11.00
CA HIS A 231 10.42 -13.99 11.39
C HIS A 231 9.38 -14.86 10.66
N ALA A 232 8.14 -14.39 10.53
CA ALA A 232 7.10 -15.09 9.78
C ALA A 232 7.48 -15.25 8.30
N ALA A 233 7.98 -14.17 7.68
CA ALA A 233 8.46 -14.20 6.30
C ALA A 233 9.62 -15.21 6.11
N ALA A 234 10.57 -15.24 7.05
CA ALA A 234 11.66 -16.22 7.04
C ALA A 234 11.19 -17.68 7.19
N ASN A 235 10.00 -17.90 7.77
CA ASN A 235 9.33 -19.20 7.87
C ASN A 235 8.37 -19.49 6.70
N GLY A 236 8.48 -18.75 5.59
CA GLY A 236 7.72 -18.99 4.36
C GLY A 236 6.29 -18.43 4.36
N VAL A 237 5.89 -17.65 5.37
CA VAL A 237 4.62 -16.92 5.35
C VAL A 237 4.73 -15.75 4.38
N TRP A 238 3.75 -15.59 3.51
CA TRP A 238 3.71 -14.47 2.57
C TRP A 238 3.19 -13.20 3.27
N VAL A 239 4.13 -12.37 3.73
CA VAL A 239 3.83 -11.11 4.42
C VAL A 239 3.68 -9.98 3.41
N GLN A 240 2.59 -9.21 3.52
CA GLN A 240 2.32 -8.01 2.73
C GLN A 240 1.91 -6.87 3.65
N VAL A 241 2.44 -5.68 3.39
CA VAL A 241 2.29 -4.52 4.25
C VAL A 241 1.95 -3.29 3.41
N GLN A 242 0.89 -2.58 3.80
CA GLN A 242 0.49 -1.30 3.25
C GLN A 242 0.48 -0.25 4.36
N VAL A 243 1.12 0.88 4.09
CA VAL A 243 1.26 2.01 5.02
C VAL A 243 1.06 3.35 4.33
N ASP A 244 0.85 4.42 5.09
CA ASP A 244 0.93 5.76 4.53
C ASP A 244 2.36 6.05 4.06
N TRP A 245 2.48 6.58 2.84
CA TRP A 245 3.78 6.85 2.24
C TRP A 245 4.67 7.78 3.08
N ARG A 246 4.07 8.72 3.85
CA ARG A 246 4.82 9.65 4.72
C ARG A 246 5.45 8.90 5.87
N LYS A 247 4.76 7.92 6.47
CA LYS A 247 5.34 7.13 7.56
C LYS A 247 6.52 6.32 7.03
N MET A 248 6.38 5.74 5.84
CA MET A 248 7.44 4.96 5.19
C MET A 248 8.66 5.80 4.73
N THR A 249 8.44 7.04 4.29
CA THR A 249 9.46 7.85 3.58
C THR A 249 9.98 9.03 4.39
N LEU A 250 9.13 9.63 5.23
CA LEU A 250 9.41 10.87 5.98
C LEU A 250 9.61 10.58 7.48
N THR A 251 10.21 9.44 7.79
CA THR A 251 10.67 9.06 9.12
C THR A 251 12.05 8.42 9.00
N HIS A 252 12.92 8.64 9.99
CA HIS A 252 14.21 7.94 10.10
C HIS A 252 14.09 6.62 10.88
N SER A 253 13.02 5.85 10.63
CA SER A 253 12.77 4.60 11.36
C SER A 253 13.57 3.42 10.79
N ASP A 254 14.32 2.76 11.68
CA ASP A 254 15.04 1.53 11.37
C ASP A 254 14.10 0.36 11.05
N ASN A 255 12.88 0.37 11.59
CA ASN A 255 11.87 -0.65 11.32
C ASN A 255 11.46 -0.64 9.84
N TYR A 256 11.18 0.54 9.27
CA TYR A 256 10.92 0.64 7.83
C TYR A 256 12.14 0.29 6.99
N LEU A 257 13.36 0.66 7.42
CA LEU A 257 14.57 0.29 6.69
C LEU A 257 14.75 -1.24 6.61
N ARG A 258 14.50 -1.94 7.70
CA ARG A 258 14.59 -3.41 7.77
C ARG A 258 13.55 -4.08 6.88
N LEU A 259 12.32 -3.57 6.85
CA LEU A 259 11.28 -4.06 5.94
C LEU A 259 11.63 -3.81 4.46
N LYS A 260 12.15 -2.63 4.12
CA LYS A 260 12.61 -2.31 2.75
C LYS A 260 13.72 -3.25 2.27
N ARG A 261 14.56 -3.75 3.19
CA ARG A 261 15.67 -4.67 2.89
C ARG A 261 15.29 -6.16 2.92
N SER A 262 14.13 -6.52 3.46
CA SER A 262 13.79 -7.92 3.69
C SER A 262 13.18 -8.64 2.49
N GLY A 263 12.76 -7.92 1.46
CA GLY A 263 12.04 -8.47 0.31
C GLY A 263 10.55 -8.74 0.59
N VAL A 264 10.06 -8.44 1.80
CA VAL A 264 8.61 -8.37 2.09
C VAL A 264 7.97 -7.30 1.21
N GLU A 265 6.75 -7.56 0.73
CA GLU A 265 6.00 -6.55 -0.01
C GLU A 265 5.60 -5.41 0.94
N LEU A 266 6.29 -4.27 0.84
CA LEU A 266 5.98 -3.04 1.56
C LEU A 266 5.55 -1.96 0.56
N LEU A 267 4.30 -1.52 0.67
CA LEU A 267 3.65 -0.57 -0.23
C LEU A 267 3.29 0.72 0.50
N GLY A 268 3.86 1.85 0.07
CA GLY A 268 3.44 3.18 0.52
C GLY A 268 2.27 3.71 -0.29
N VAL A 269 1.19 4.13 0.36
CA VAL A 269 -0.01 4.60 -0.33
C VAL A 269 -0.05 6.13 -0.33
N PHE A 270 -0.11 6.74 -1.51
CA PHE A 270 -0.29 8.18 -1.66
C PHE A 270 -1.77 8.57 -1.56
N CYS A 271 -2.16 9.10 -0.41
CA CYS A 271 -3.44 9.79 -0.25
C CYS A 271 -3.24 11.29 -0.50
N THR A 272 -3.81 11.79 -1.59
CA THR A 272 -3.76 13.22 -1.93
C THR A 272 -5.10 13.77 -2.45
N PRO A 273 -6.30 13.39 -1.92
CA PRO A 273 -7.52 14.04 -2.38
C PRO A 273 -7.47 15.56 -2.22
N LYS A 274 -7.85 16.25 -3.30
CA LYS A 274 -8.16 17.67 -3.32
C LYS A 274 -9.68 17.81 -3.26
N HIS A 275 -10.26 17.72 -2.05
CA HIS A 275 -11.68 17.97 -1.84
C HIS A 275 -11.86 19.20 -0.93
N PRO A 276 -12.74 20.16 -1.28
CA PRO A 276 -12.88 21.42 -0.54
C PRO A 276 -13.36 21.25 0.91
N LEU A 277 -14.00 20.12 1.24
CA LEU A 277 -14.39 19.77 2.62
C LEU A 277 -13.30 19.05 3.43
N ILE A 278 -12.15 18.76 2.82
CA ILE A 278 -11.03 18.11 3.52
C ILE A 278 -10.15 19.21 4.13
N GLU A 279 -10.29 19.41 5.43
CA GLU A 279 -9.54 20.43 6.19
C GLU A 279 -8.07 20.03 6.45
N VAL A 280 -7.76 18.73 6.41
CA VAL A 280 -6.43 18.17 6.72
C VAL A 280 -5.87 17.34 5.58
N ALA A 281 -4.54 17.31 5.45
CA ALA A 281 -3.90 16.53 4.39
C ALA A 281 -4.23 15.03 4.52
N PRO A 282 -4.99 14.46 3.58
CA PRO A 282 -5.54 13.10 3.67
C PRO A 282 -4.44 12.05 3.78
N ASP A 283 -4.68 10.98 4.52
CA ASP A 283 -3.73 9.90 4.80
C ASP A 283 -4.34 8.51 4.61
N MET A 284 -3.47 7.50 4.42
CA MET A 284 -3.91 6.12 4.43
C MET A 284 -4.16 5.72 5.88
N HIS A 285 -5.41 5.89 6.33
CA HIS A 285 -5.77 5.75 7.75
C HIS A 285 -6.46 4.43 8.12
N ASN A 286 -6.48 3.45 7.20
CA ASN A 286 -6.94 2.09 7.51
C ASN A 286 -6.05 1.48 8.60
N LYS A 287 -6.61 0.56 9.39
CA LYS A 287 -5.97 -0.04 10.57
C LYS A 287 -6.50 -1.45 10.81
N PHE A 288 -6.11 -2.38 9.95
CA PHE A 288 -6.45 -3.78 10.09
C PHE A 288 -5.32 -4.73 9.70
N ILE A 289 -5.40 -5.96 10.20
CA ILE A 289 -4.51 -7.07 9.84
C ILE A 289 -5.38 -8.30 9.58
N VAL A 290 -5.09 -9.01 8.49
CA VAL A 290 -5.70 -10.31 8.16
C VAL A 290 -4.65 -11.41 8.25
N PHE A 291 -4.97 -12.48 8.96
CA PHE A 291 -4.14 -13.66 9.15
C PHE A 291 -4.84 -14.86 8.49
N ARG A 292 -4.13 -15.56 7.61
CA ARG A 292 -4.58 -16.81 6.97
C ARG A 292 -5.92 -16.76 6.20
N GLY A 293 -6.50 -15.58 6.01
CA GLY A 293 -7.81 -15.41 5.38
C GLY A 293 -9.01 -15.80 6.25
N SER A 294 -8.82 -16.00 7.56
CA SER A 294 -9.89 -16.40 8.49
C SER A 294 -9.94 -15.55 9.76
N ASP A 295 -8.79 -15.06 10.22
CA ASP A 295 -8.69 -14.26 11.43
C ASP A 295 -8.30 -12.84 11.08
N ALA A 296 -8.91 -11.86 11.73
CA ALA A 296 -8.60 -10.46 11.49
C ALA A 296 -8.66 -9.64 12.76
N ILE A 297 -8.01 -8.49 12.72
CA ILE A 297 -8.16 -7.42 13.71
C ILE A 297 -8.32 -6.10 12.98
N LEU A 298 -9.26 -5.27 13.43
CA LEU A 298 -9.51 -3.91 12.96
C LEU A 298 -9.55 -3.01 14.19
N GLY A 299 -9.03 -1.78 14.10
CA GLY A 299 -9.17 -0.84 15.21
C GLY A 299 -8.89 0.61 14.83
N SER A 300 -8.95 1.49 15.82
CA SER A 300 -8.57 2.89 15.69
C SER A 300 -7.08 3.12 15.93
N PHE A 301 -6.31 2.08 16.27
CA PHE A 301 -4.89 2.16 16.63
C PHE A 301 -3.89 1.97 15.49
N ASN A 302 -2.76 2.67 15.59
CA ASN A 302 -1.55 2.41 14.80
C ASN A 302 -0.68 1.34 15.47
N ILE A 303 0.21 0.66 14.73
CA ILE A 303 1.12 -0.32 15.33
C ILE A 303 2.38 0.39 15.84
N THR A 304 2.24 0.98 17.02
CA THR A 304 3.30 1.63 17.81
C THR A 304 3.06 1.30 19.27
N PHE A 305 3.26 0.05 19.67
CA PHE A 305 2.71 -0.49 20.91
C PHE A 305 3.23 0.24 22.15
N ASP A 306 4.48 0.72 22.11
CA ASP A 306 5.09 1.46 23.22
C ASP A 306 4.42 2.82 23.47
N ARG A 307 3.69 3.35 22.48
CA ARG A 307 2.97 4.64 22.60
C ARG A 307 1.51 4.47 23.00
N TRP A 308 0.98 3.25 23.00
CA TRP A 308 -0.42 2.97 23.29
C TRP A 308 -0.84 3.28 24.72
N GLY A 309 0.07 3.24 25.70
CA GLY A 309 -0.24 3.61 27.08
C GLY A 309 -0.80 5.03 27.22
N ALA A 310 -0.45 5.93 26.30
CA ALA A 310 -0.93 7.31 26.26
C ALA A 310 -2.21 7.50 25.40
N ASN A 311 -2.52 6.55 24.50
CA ASN A 311 -3.62 6.68 23.53
C ASN A 311 -4.77 5.72 23.86
N TRP A 312 -5.96 6.27 24.08
CA TRP A 312 -7.18 5.47 24.25
C TRP A 312 -7.74 5.11 22.88
N GLU A 313 -7.34 3.94 22.40
CA GLU A 313 -7.79 3.40 21.12
C GLU A 313 -8.46 2.03 21.36
N SER A 314 -9.35 1.69 20.45
CA SER A 314 -10.14 0.47 20.53
C SER A 314 -10.07 -0.31 19.23
N GLY A 315 -10.39 -1.59 19.31
CA GLY A 315 -10.52 -2.42 18.13
C GLY A 315 -11.34 -3.66 18.40
N MET A 316 -11.37 -4.54 17.42
CA MET A 316 -12.14 -5.76 17.45
C MET A 316 -11.38 -6.82 16.66
N THR A 317 -11.36 -8.03 17.21
CA THR A 317 -10.87 -9.22 16.49
C THR A 317 -12.03 -10.04 15.99
N PHE A 318 -11.82 -10.69 14.85
CA PHE A 318 -12.80 -11.54 14.20
C PHE A 318 -12.15 -12.88 13.91
N SER A 319 -12.87 -13.97 14.16
CA SER A 319 -12.53 -15.30 13.64
C SER A 319 -13.66 -15.70 12.69
N SER A 320 -13.63 -15.13 11.49
CA SER A 320 -14.68 -15.23 10.50
C SER A 320 -14.10 -15.05 9.11
N GLN A 321 -14.25 -16.07 8.27
CA GLN A 321 -13.74 -16.05 6.91
C GLN A 321 -14.41 -14.95 6.06
N GLY A 322 -15.71 -14.70 6.26
CA GLY A 322 -16.43 -13.65 5.53
C GLY A 322 -15.87 -12.27 5.85
N MET A 323 -15.70 -11.94 7.14
CA MET A 323 -15.11 -10.66 7.55
C MET A 323 -13.67 -10.51 7.07
N ALA A 324 -12.85 -11.57 7.18
CA ALA A 324 -11.48 -11.57 6.68
C ALA A 324 -11.42 -11.35 5.15
N ARG A 325 -12.35 -11.93 4.38
CA ARG A 325 -12.45 -11.75 2.93
C ARG A 325 -12.87 -10.34 2.55
N LEU A 326 -13.80 -9.72 3.28
CA LEU A 326 -14.17 -8.31 3.07
C LEU A 326 -12.99 -7.37 3.32
N LEU A 327 -12.24 -7.57 4.40
CA LEU A 327 -11.04 -6.80 4.70
C LEU A 327 -9.92 -7.04 3.68
N ASP A 328 -9.74 -8.28 3.23
CA ASP A 328 -8.80 -8.59 2.16
C ASP A 328 -9.21 -7.94 0.82
N ASN A 329 -10.50 -7.84 0.52
CA ASN A 329 -10.97 -7.12 -0.66
C ASN A 329 -10.58 -5.63 -0.60
N ILE A 330 -10.73 -5.00 0.57
CA ILE A 330 -10.25 -3.62 0.81
C ILE A 330 -8.73 -3.55 0.61
N PHE A 331 -7.98 -4.50 1.17
CA PHE A 331 -6.53 -4.61 1.00
C PHE A 331 -6.12 -4.69 -0.49
N GLN A 332 -6.79 -5.56 -1.26
CA GLN A 332 -6.52 -5.71 -2.70
C GLN A 332 -6.88 -4.44 -3.47
N SER A 333 -7.99 -3.77 -3.13
CA SER A 333 -8.36 -2.50 -3.75
C SER A 333 -7.29 -1.43 -3.55
N ILE A 334 -6.75 -1.31 -2.33
CA ILE A 334 -5.64 -0.38 -2.03
C ILE A 334 -4.37 -0.79 -2.78
N ARG A 335 -4.12 -2.09 -2.94
CA ARG A 335 -3.01 -2.66 -3.73
C ARG A 335 -3.17 -2.44 -5.24
N GLY A 336 -4.29 -1.88 -5.67
CA GLY A 336 -4.58 -1.54 -7.05
C GLY A 336 -5.66 -2.39 -7.72
N GLY A 337 -6.34 -3.29 -6.99
CA GLY A 337 -7.48 -4.06 -7.47
C GLY A 337 -8.80 -3.26 -7.50
N VAL A 338 -9.89 -3.90 -7.92
CA VAL A 338 -11.27 -3.43 -7.77
C VAL A 338 -12.15 -4.49 -7.13
#